data_AF-A0A839E3M3-F1
#
_entry.id   AF-A0A839E3M3-F1
#
_cell.length_a   1.000
_cell.length_b   1.000
_cell.length_c   1.000
_cell.angle_alpha   90.00
_cell.angle_beta   90.00
_cell.angle_gamma   90.00
#
_symmetry.space_group_name_H-M   'P 1'
#
loop_
_entity.id
_entity.type
_entity.pdbx_description
1 polymer ?
#
loop_
_entity_poly.entity_id
_entity_poly.type
_entity_poly.pdbx_seq_one_letter_code
_entity_poly.pdbx_strand_id
1 'polypeptide(L)'
;MGHNSEDRELVPLKSDFDVVWRGFRRSQVQFYIQQTENEVRMLTEDRDSALSQVSDLSAELEQAREEIESLRRQLDAACRAPVDETALSERLRRMVRLANDEAAEVVASARAAAEHEWSRSEQAAAELRGRYERLVNEADNWRRECDQQRTEVLEHTRQEVQRMSEEAEQYRRKLDTEAEQRRTQIEQDFEIAMAARREEAMRVLAERDRASREEAERRVTEAAAEAERRLVRANEQVETMREVRRTVAEKVRSAQHILGDAEPLLAASVGGTETEDADVYVAVNGQNGHLMTGEHGQTLVVPRQRESNPDSDESEREVATEGV
;
A
#
# COMPACT_ATOMS: atom_id res chain seq x y z
N MET A 1 51.99 -50.19 -94.99
CA MET A 1 52.93 -49.88 -93.91
C MET A 1 52.11 -49.97 -92.62
N GLY A 2 51.81 -51.16 -92.11
CA GLY A 2 52.77 -52.06 -91.50
C GLY A 2 53.05 -51.54 -90.09
N HIS A 3 52.42 -52.12 -89.07
CA HIS A 3 53.02 -52.43 -87.78
C HIS A 3 51.98 -53.12 -86.86
N ASN A 4 52.10 -54.44 -86.79
CA ASN A 4 52.05 -55.26 -85.58
C ASN A 4 51.34 -54.63 -84.37
N SER A 5 50.05 -54.94 -84.21
CA SER A 5 49.51 -55.14 -82.87
C SER A 5 49.49 -56.63 -82.66
N GLU A 6 50.67 -57.16 -82.31
CA GLU A 6 50.81 -58.48 -81.74
C GLU A 6 49.72 -58.66 -80.69
N ASP A 7 49.01 -59.79 -80.76
CA ASP A 7 48.45 -60.45 -79.60
C ASP A 7 49.54 -60.50 -78.54
N ARG A 8 49.68 -59.43 -77.75
CA ARG A 8 50.32 -59.47 -76.44
C ARG A 8 49.33 -60.19 -75.57
N GLU A 9 49.24 -61.49 -75.80
CA GLU A 9 48.85 -62.50 -74.84
C GLU A 9 49.52 -62.07 -73.53
N LEU A 10 48.73 -61.49 -72.63
CA LEU A 10 49.19 -61.11 -71.31
C LEU A 10 49.57 -62.42 -70.63
N VAL A 11 50.84 -62.82 -70.82
CA VAL A 11 51.42 -63.96 -70.14
C VAL A 11 51.18 -63.70 -68.66
N PRO A 12 50.44 -64.56 -67.94
CA PRO A 12 50.28 -64.40 -66.50
C PRO A 12 51.68 -64.49 -65.90
N LEU A 13 52.24 -63.35 -65.52
CA LEU A 13 53.42 -63.32 -64.67
C LEU A 13 52.98 -64.01 -63.38
N LYS A 14 53.43 -65.25 -63.16
CA LYS A 14 53.28 -65.94 -61.88
C LYS A 14 53.90 -65.04 -60.81
N SER A 15 53.07 -64.24 -60.16
CA SER A 15 53.44 -63.36 -59.07
C SER A 15 53.52 -64.18 -57.80
N ASP A 16 54.50 -65.07 -57.73
CA ASP A 16 54.88 -65.69 -56.47
C ASP A 16 55.75 -64.67 -55.72
N PHE A 17 55.23 -64.16 -54.61
CA PHE A 17 55.97 -63.30 -53.70
C PHE A 17 56.84 -64.15 -52.76
N ASP A 18 58.07 -63.71 -52.51
CA ASP A 18 58.95 -64.35 -51.52
C ASP A 18 58.37 -64.24 -50.10
N VAL A 19 58.47 -65.32 -49.30
CA VAL A 19 57.94 -65.39 -47.93
C VAL A 19 59.03 -65.07 -46.91
N VAL A 20 58.83 -64.00 -46.14
CA VAL A 20 59.73 -63.56 -45.05
C VAL A 20 59.05 -63.65 -43.68
N TRP A 21 59.84 -63.82 -42.61
CA TRP A 21 59.37 -64.17 -41.26
C TRP A 21 58.37 -63.16 -40.64
N ARG A 22 58.38 -61.91 -41.11
CA ARG A 22 57.32 -60.91 -40.88
C ARG A 22 56.87 -60.35 -42.23
N GLY A 23 55.78 -60.87 -42.77
CA GLY A 23 55.22 -60.45 -44.06
C GLY A 23 53.69 -60.31 -44.02
N PHE A 24 53.13 -59.80 -45.11
CA PHE A 24 51.68 -59.71 -45.27
C PHE A 24 51.03 -61.09 -45.40
N ARG A 25 49.77 -61.20 -44.98
CA ARG A 25 49.02 -62.46 -45.07
C ARG A 25 48.75 -62.78 -46.55
N ARG A 26 49.18 -63.96 -47.02
CA ARG A 26 49.07 -64.39 -48.42
C ARG A 26 47.64 -64.28 -48.97
N SER A 27 46.62 -64.68 -48.19
CA SER A 27 45.21 -64.58 -48.61
C SER A 27 44.75 -63.13 -48.80
N GLN A 28 45.22 -62.21 -47.97
CA GLN A 28 44.89 -60.78 -48.07
C GLN A 28 45.57 -60.14 -49.29
N VAL A 29 46.82 -60.51 -49.56
CA VAL A 29 47.56 -60.05 -50.77
C VAL A 29 46.89 -60.58 -52.03
N GLN A 30 46.53 -61.86 -52.07
CA GLN A 30 45.86 -62.46 -53.22
C GLN A 30 44.49 -61.82 -53.48
N PHE A 31 43.71 -61.57 -52.41
CA PHE A 31 42.44 -60.84 -52.53
C PHE A 31 42.64 -59.43 -53.10
N TYR A 32 43.64 -58.69 -52.60
CA TYR A 32 43.94 -57.34 -53.10
C TYR A 32 44.39 -57.36 -54.56
N ILE A 33 45.25 -58.31 -54.96
CA ILE A 33 45.69 -58.44 -56.36
C ILE A 33 44.50 -58.74 -57.27
N GLN A 34 43.65 -59.69 -56.88
CA GLN A 34 42.46 -60.00 -57.65
C GLN A 34 41.52 -58.79 -57.76
N GLN A 35 41.39 -57.99 -56.69
CA GLN A 35 40.67 -56.73 -56.75
C GLN A 35 41.32 -55.74 -57.74
N THR A 36 42.64 -55.55 -57.68
CA THR A 36 43.34 -54.64 -58.61
C THR A 36 43.31 -55.11 -60.06
N GLU A 37 43.37 -56.42 -60.32
CA GLU A 37 43.23 -57.00 -61.66
C GLU A 37 41.84 -56.75 -62.22
N ASN A 38 40.81 -56.87 -61.38
CA ASN A 38 39.43 -56.53 -61.74
C ASN A 38 39.29 -55.03 -62.01
N GLU A 39 39.88 -54.16 -61.19
CA GLU A 39 39.90 -52.71 -61.40
C GLU A 39 40.61 -52.32 -62.70
N VAL A 40 41.77 -52.92 -63.00
CA VAL A 40 42.51 -52.69 -64.26
C VAL A 40 41.71 -53.17 -65.46
N ARG A 41 41.00 -54.29 -65.35
CA ARG A 41 40.12 -54.78 -66.41
C ARG A 41 38.98 -53.80 -66.69
N MET A 42 38.29 -53.34 -65.64
CA MET A 42 37.24 -52.33 -65.79
C MET A 42 37.76 -51.04 -66.42
N LEU A 43 38.92 -50.53 -65.98
CA LEU A 43 39.54 -49.33 -66.57
C LEU A 43 39.93 -49.53 -68.05
N THR A 44 40.31 -50.76 -68.43
CA THR A 44 40.63 -51.09 -69.81
C THR A 44 39.37 -51.10 -70.67
N GLU A 45 38.29 -51.70 -70.16
CA GLU A 45 36.98 -51.69 -70.81
C GLU A 45 36.42 -50.26 -70.95
N ASP A 46 36.53 -49.44 -69.92
CA ASP A 46 36.13 -48.02 -69.94
C ASP A 46 36.96 -47.22 -70.95
N ARG A 47 38.29 -47.43 -70.98
CA ARG A 47 39.18 -46.79 -71.94
C ARG A 47 38.79 -47.18 -73.36
N ASP A 48 38.58 -48.46 -73.61
CA ASP A 48 38.27 -48.95 -74.95
C ASP A 48 36.89 -48.47 -75.42
N SER A 49 35.91 -48.38 -74.51
CA SER A 49 34.61 -47.74 -74.76
C SER A 49 34.73 -46.24 -75.09
N ALA A 50 35.55 -45.50 -74.34
CA ALA A 50 35.81 -44.08 -74.60
C ALA A 50 36.53 -43.89 -75.95
N LEU A 51 37.49 -44.76 -76.29
CA LEU A 51 38.16 -44.72 -77.60
C LEU A 51 37.19 -44.98 -78.75
N SER A 52 36.23 -45.91 -78.59
CA SER A 52 35.15 -46.13 -79.57
C SER A 52 34.27 -44.90 -79.74
N GLN A 53 33.84 -44.27 -78.64
CA GLN A 53 33.04 -43.04 -78.70
C GLN A 53 33.79 -41.90 -79.40
N VAL A 54 35.09 -41.76 -79.15
CA VAL A 54 35.92 -40.76 -79.84
C VAL A 54 36.04 -41.07 -81.33
N SER A 55 36.19 -42.34 -81.74
CA SER A 55 36.21 -42.70 -83.16
C SER A 55 34.86 -42.43 -83.85
N ASP A 56 33.75 -42.73 -83.18
CA ASP A 56 32.40 -42.50 -83.72
C ASP A 56 32.14 -41.00 -83.89
N LEU A 57 32.42 -40.19 -82.86
CA LEU A 57 32.31 -38.73 -82.94
C LEU A 57 33.24 -38.13 -83.99
N SER A 58 34.44 -38.70 -84.20
CA SER A 58 35.35 -38.25 -85.25
C SER A 58 34.80 -38.54 -86.65
N ALA A 59 34.14 -39.70 -86.83
CA ALA A 59 33.46 -40.05 -88.07
C ALA A 59 32.25 -39.14 -88.34
N GLU A 60 31.43 -38.86 -87.32
CA GLU A 60 30.30 -37.92 -87.42
C GLU A 60 30.78 -36.50 -87.76
N LEU A 61 31.88 -36.04 -87.15
CA LEU A 61 32.45 -34.73 -87.47
C LEU A 61 32.96 -34.65 -88.90
N GLU A 62 33.59 -35.71 -89.41
CA GLU A 62 34.08 -35.71 -90.79
C GLU A 62 32.92 -35.77 -91.78
N GLN A 63 31.89 -36.57 -91.49
CA GLN A 63 30.65 -36.58 -92.28
C GLN A 63 29.99 -35.19 -92.29
N ALA A 64 29.83 -34.54 -91.13
CA ALA A 64 29.25 -33.20 -91.05
C ALA A 64 30.10 -32.16 -91.81
N ARG A 65 31.44 -32.29 -91.82
CA ARG A 65 32.33 -31.44 -92.60
C ARG A 65 32.14 -31.63 -94.10
N GLU A 66 32.07 -32.88 -94.57
CA GLU A 66 31.81 -33.20 -95.97
C GLU A 66 30.43 -32.68 -96.41
N GLU A 67 29.40 -32.82 -95.56
CA GLU A 67 28.07 -32.28 -95.79
C GLU A 67 28.09 -30.75 -95.91
N ILE A 68 28.75 -30.05 -94.98
CA ILE A 68 28.91 -28.58 -95.04
C ILE A 68 29.64 -28.17 -96.32
N GLU A 69 30.71 -28.87 -96.70
CA GLU A 69 31.44 -28.55 -97.93
C GLU A 69 30.56 -28.78 -99.16
N SER A 70 29.77 -29.86 -99.20
CA SER A 70 28.82 -30.14 -100.27
C SER A 70 27.74 -29.05 -100.39
N LEU A 71 27.18 -28.61 -99.26
CA LEU A 71 26.18 -27.55 -99.20
C LEU A 71 26.77 -26.20 -99.62
N ARG A 72 28.01 -25.91 -99.24
CA ARG A 72 28.75 -24.71 -99.69
C ARG A 72 28.96 -24.73 -101.21
N ARG A 73 29.39 -25.86 -101.78
CA ARG A 73 29.54 -26.00 -103.24
C ARG A 73 28.20 -25.83 -103.96
N GLN A 74 27.12 -26.38 -103.42
CA GLN A 74 25.77 -26.20 -103.96
C GLN A 74 25.32 -24.74 -103.89
N LEU A 75 25.57 -24.06 -102.78
CA LEU A 75 25.28 -22.64 -102.61
C LEU A 75 26.07 -21.78 -103.59
N ASP A 76 27.37 -22.02 -103.71
CA ASP A 76 28.24 -21.29 -104.65
C ASP A 76 27.81 -21.51 -106.11
N ALA A 77 27.39 -22.72 -106.46
CA ALA A 77 26.82 -23.02 -107.78
C ALA A 77 25.49 -22.27 -108.01
N ALA A 78 24.60 -22.26 -107.01
CA ALA A 78 23.33 -21.53 -107.05
C ALA A 78 23.53 -20.00 -107.11
N CYS A 79 24.59 -19.49 -106.49
CA CYS A 79 24.96 -18.07 -106.54
C CYS A 79 25.64 -17.65 -107.85
N ARG A 80 26.33 -18.57 -108.55
CA ARG A 80 27.02 -18.32 -109.83
C ARG A 80 26.13 -18.50 -111.06
N ALA A 81 25.02 -19.22 -110.95
CA ALA A 81 24.04 -19.32 -112.04
C ALA A 81 23.34 -17.96 -112.26
N PRO A 82 23.25 -17.45 -113.51
CA PRO A 82 22.46 -16.25 -113.78
C PRO A 82 20.99 -16.53 -113.42
N VAL A 83 20.46 -15.72 -112.51
CA VAL A 83 19.09 -15.86 -111.99
C VAL A 83 18.11 -15.59 -113.12
N ASP A 84 17.29 -16.58 -113.47
CA ASP A 84 16.16 -16.40 -114.38
C ASP A 84 15.12 -15.45 -113.73
N GLU A 85 14.52 -14.54 -114.50
CA GLU A 85 13.61 -13.50 -113.97
C GLU A 85 12.39 -14.11 -113.26
N THR A 86 11.99 -15.33 -113.67
CA THR A 86 10.91 -16.09 -113.02
C THR A 86 11.32 -16.65 -111.64
N ALA A 87 12.59 -17.04 -111.47
CA ALA A 87 13.14 -17.57 -110.23
C ALA A 87 13.32 -16.48 -109.15
N LEU A 88 13.56 -15.22 -109.56
CA LEU A 88 13.62 -14.08 -108.64
C LEU A 88 12.28 -13.85 -107.91
N SER A 89 11.17 -13.95 -108.64
CA SER A 89 9.83 -13.78 -108.08
C SER A 89 9.49 -14.84 -107.04
N GLU A 90 9.82 -16.11 -107.29
CA GLU A 90 9.59 -17.19 -106.32
C GLU A 90 10.52 -17.07 -105.10
N ARG A 91 11.77 -16.63 -105.29
CA ARG A 91 12.70 -16.37 -104.19
C ARG A 91 12.23 -15.24 -103.28
N LEU A 92 11.76 -14.12 -103.83
CA LEU A 92 11.18 -13.01 -103.04
C LEU A 92 9.93 -13.48 -102.28
N ARG A 93 9.07 -14.27 -102.93
CA ARG A 93 7.88 -14.84 -102.29
C ARG A 93 8.22 -15.82 -101.16
N ARG A 94 9.34 -16.55 -101.27
CA ARG A 94 9.85 -17.42 -100.20
C ARG A 94 10.49 -16.61 -99.06
N MET A 95 11.23 -15.55 -99.38
CA MET A 95 11.84 -14.66 -98.38
C MET A 95 10.78 -13.91 -97.57
N VAL A 96 9.71 -13.43 -98.23
CA VAL A 96 8.58 -12.80 -97.53
C VAL A 96 7.86 -13.82 -96.65
N ARG A 97 7.66 -15.07 -97.11
CA ARG A 97 7.10 -16.13 -96.25
C ARG A 97 7.99 -16.36 -95.02
N LEU A 98 9.29 -16.55 -95.22
CA LEU A 98 10.25 -16.75 -94.13
C LEU A 98 10.27 -15.56 -93.15
N ALA A 99 10.22 -14.32 -93.64
CA ALA A 99 10.18 -13.14 -92.78
C ALA A 99 8.87 -13.02 -91.98
N ASN A 100 7.74 -13.45 -92.56
CA ASN A 100 6.47 -13.52 -91.82
C ASN A 100 6.49 -14.64 -90.78
N ASP A 101 7.08 -15.79 -91.11
CA ASP A 101 7.25 -16.90 -90.18
C ASP A 101 8.17 -16.47 -89.01
N GLU A 102 9.30 -15.83 -89.30
CA GLU A 102 10.21 -15.28 -88.29
C GLU A 102 9.54 -14.20 -87.43
N ALA A 103 8.77 -13.29 -88.03
CA ALA A 103 8.00 -12.30 -87.27
C ALA A 103 6.94 -12.96 -86.36
N ALA A 104 6.29 -14.02 -86.82
CA ALA A 104 5.33 -14.79 -86.03
C ALA A 104 6.03 -15.49 -84.84
N GLU A 105 7.22 -16.04 -85.05
CA GLU A 105 8.04 -16.65 -83.99
C GLU A 105 8.52 -15.61 -82.96
N VAL A 106 8.95 -14.43 -83.40
CA VAL A 106 9.34 -13.33 -82.49
C VAL A 106 8.14 -12.87 -81.65
N VAL A 107 6.96 -12.72 -82.27
CA VAL A 107 5.75 -12.34 -81.53
C VAL A 107 5.32 -13.44 -80.56
N ALA A 108 5.38 -14.72 -80.96
CA ALA A 108 5.02 -15.85 -80.11
C ALA A 108 5.97 -15.97 -78.91
N SER A 109 7.29 -15.86 -79.14
CA SER A 109 8.29 -15.89 -78.08
C SER A 109 8.19 -14.69 -77.14
N ALA A 110 7.94 -13.48 -77.66
CA ALA A 110 7.71 -12.29 -76.84
C ALA A 110 6.44 -12.42 -75.97
N ARG A 111 5.35 -12.98 -76.51
CA ARG A 111 4.11 -13.26 -75.76
C ARG A 111 4.34 -14.29 -74.66
N ALA A 112 5.00 -15.41 -74.97
CA ALA A 112 5.33 -16.42 -73.98
C ALA A 112 6.22 -15.85 -72.86
N ALA A 113 7.23 -15.05 -73.19
CA ALA A 113 8.06 -14.37 -72.20
C ALA A 113 7.26 -13.41 -71.31
N ALA A 114 6.34 -12.63 -71.90
CA ALA A 114 5.47 -11.72 -71.15
C ALA A 114 4.51 -12.46 -70.22
N GLU A 115 3.89 -13.56 -70.67
CA GLU A 115 3.01 -14.40 -69.85
C GLU A 115 3.77 -15.05 -68.68
N HIS A 116 5.00 -15.52 -68.93
CA HIS A 116 5.86 -16.06 -67.88
C HIS A 116 6.24 -15.00 -66.83
N GLU A 117 6.60 -13.79 -67.27
CA GLU A 117 6.90 -12.69 -66.35
C GLU A 117 5.67 -12.26 -65.55
N TRP A 118 4.51 -12.18 -66.21
CA TRP A 118 3.24 -11.85 -65.55
C TRP A 118 2.88 -12.88 -64.50
N SER A 119 2.92 -14.18 -64.85
CA SER A 119 2.64 -15.26 -63.90
C SER A 119 3.61 -15.23 -62.72
N ARG A 120 4.89 -14.93 -62.94
CA ARG A 120 5.88 -14.81 -61.85
C ARG A 120 5.58 -13.61 -60.95
N SER A 121 5.24 -12.47 -61.54
CA SER A 121 4.87 -11.25 -60.81
C SER A 121 3.60 -11.47 -59.98
N GLU A 122 2.60 -12.15 -60.54
CA GLU A 122 1.35 -12.45 -59.86
C GLU A 122 1.55 -13.42 -58.69
N GLN A 123 2.37 -14.45 -58.88
CA GLN A 123 2.77 -15.37 -57.80
C GLN A 123 3.53 -14.61 -56.68
N ALA A 124 4.50 -13.77 -57.03
CA ALA A 124 5.22 -12.96 -56.05
C ALA A 124 4.29 -12.01 -55.29
N ALA A 125 3.34 -11.36 -55.97
CA ALA A 125 2.35 -10.50 -55.34
C ALA A 125 1.39 -11.29 -54.43
N ALA A 126 0.98 -12.50 -54.84
CA ALA A 126 0.14 -13.38 -54.02
C ALA A 126 0.88 -13.86 -52.77
N GLU A 127 2.15 -14.23 -52.89
CA GLU A 127 2.99 -14.58 -51.74
C GLU A 127 3.13 -13.42 -50.75
N LEU A 128 3.39 -12.20 -51.25
CA LEU A 128 3.49 -11.01 -50.40
C LEU A 128 2.16 -10.74 -49.69
N ARG A 129 1.02 -10.79 -50.40
CA ARG A 129 -0.30 -10.66 -49.78
C ARG A 129 -0.53 -11.71 -48.70
N GLY A 130 -0.23 -12.98 -48.98
CA GLY A 130 -0.37 -14.05 -48.00
C GLY A 130 0.58 -13.93 -46.79
N ARG A 131 1.76 -13.31 -46.96
CA ARG A 131 2.66 -12.98 -45.83
C ARG A 131 2.07 -11.84 -44.99
N TYR A 132 1.58 -10.77 -45.62
CA TYR A 132 0.96 -9.65 -44.91
C TYR A 132 -0.32 -10.05 -44.17
N GLU A 133 -1.19 -10.85 -44.78
CA GLU A 133 -2.38 -11.38 -44.12
C GLU A 133 -2.01 -12.19 -42.88
N ARG A 134 -0.98 -13.04 -42.95
CA ARG A 134 -0.49 -13.78 -41.78
C ARG A 134 0.01 -12.86 -40.68
N LEU A 135 0.86 -11.88 -41.01
CA LEU A 135 1.37 -10.92 -40.04
C LEU A 135 0.26 -10.08 -39.38
N VAL A 136 -0.74 -9.66 -40.16
CA VAL A 136 -1.91 -8.93 -39.63
C VAL A 136 -2.71 -9.83 -38.68
N ASN A 137 -2.98 -11.07 -39.08
CA ASN A 137 -3.69 -12.03 -38.23
C ASN A 137 -2.92 -12.36 -36.94
N GLU A 138 -1.60 -12.52 -37.02
CA GLU A 138 -0.74 -12.72 -35.84
C GLU A 138 -0.79 -11.51 -34.90
N ALA A 139 -0.70 -10.29 -35.44
CA ALA A 139 -0.79 -9.06 -34.66
C ALA A 139 -2.18 -8.90 -34.00
N ASP A 140 -3.26 -9.25 -34.70
CA ASP A 140 -4.61 -9.22 -34.17
C ASP A 140 -4.83 -10.28 -33.09
N ASN A 141 -4.28 -11.48 -33.26
CA ASN A 141 -4.34 -12.53 -32.23
C ASN A 141 -3.57 -12.11 -30.98
N TRP A 142 -2.35 -11.59 -31.13
CA TRP A 142 -1.57 -11.07 -30.01
C TRP A 142 -2.30 -9.95 -29.27
N ARG A 143 -2.95 -9.03 -30.00
CA ARG A 143 -3.78 -7.97 -29.39
C ARG A 143 -4.91 -8.55 -28.56
N ARG A 144 -5.65 -9.54 -29.09
CA ARG A 144 -6.75 -10.20 -28.37
C ARG A 144 -6.25 -10.92 -27.12
N GLU A 145 -5.13 -11.61 -27.20
CA GLU A 145 -4.52 -12.31 -26.06
C GLU A 145 -4.09 -11.32 -24.97
N CYS A 146 -3.41 -10.23 -25.33
CA CYS A 146 -3.05 -9.17 -24.38
C CYS A 146 -4.29 -8.53 -23.74
N ASP A 147 -5.35 -8.28 -24.51
CA ASP A 147 -6.59 -7.71 -23.99
C ASP A 147 -7.32 -8.66 -23.03
N GLN A 148 -7.33 -9.96 -23.33
CA GLN A 148 -7.87 -10.99 -22.44
C GLN A 148 -7.08 -11.05 -21.13
N GLN A 149 -5.76 -11.17 -21.20
CA GLN A 149 -4.90 -11.18 -20.01
C GLN A 149 -5.07 -9.91 -19.17
N ARG A 150 -5.13 -8.73 -19.81
CA ARG A 150 -5.38 -7.47 -19.11
C ARG A 150 -6.73 -7.48 -18.41
N THR A 151 -7.77 -7.97 -19.07
CA THR A 151 -9.12 -8.05 -18.49
C THR A 151 -9.14 -9.01 -17.32
N GLU A 152 -8.53 -10.18 -17.44
CA GLU A 152 -8.41 -11.17 -16.36
C GLU A 152 -7.68 -10.62 -15.14
N VAL A 153 -6.55 -9.94 -15.34
CA VAL A 153 -5.81 -9.28 -14.25
C VAL A 153 -6.64 -8.18 -13.60
N LEU A 154 -7.37 -7.37 -14.38
CA LEU A 154 -8.25 -6.34 -13.83
C LEU A 154 -9.42 -6.93 -13.04
N GLU A 155 -10.03 -8.02 -13.51
CA GLU A 155 -11.10 -8.69 -12.78
C GLU A 155 -10.59 -9.33 -11.48
N HIS A 156 -9.44 -10.01 -11.53
CA HIS A 156 -8.82 -10.60 -10.34
C HIS A 156 -8.49 -9.52 -9.30
N THR A 157 -7.81 -8.45 -9.72
CA THR A 157 -7.45 -7.34 -8.82
C THR A 157 -8.68 -6.63 -8.26
N ARG A 158 -9.75 -6.43 -9.06
CA ARG A 158 -11.04 -5.92 -8.56
C ARG A 158 -11.63 -6.81 -7.48
N GLN A 159 -11.65 -8.12 -7.68
CA GLN A 159 -12.15 -9.08 -6.70
C GLN A 159 -11.32 -9.07 -5.42
N GLU A 160 -9.99 -8.99 -5.51
CA GLU A 160 -9.11 -8.90 -4.34
C GLU A 160 -9.29 -7.61 -3.56
N VAL A 161 -9.38 -6.46 -4.25
CA VAL A 161 -9.64 -5.17 -3.62
C VAL A 161 -11.02 -5.17 -2.95
N GLN A 162 -12.03 -5.73 -3.61
CA GLN A 162 -13.36 -5.87 -3.02
C GLN A 162 -13.31 -6.73 -1.75
N ARG A 163 -12.69 -7.92 -1.80
CA ARG A 163 -12.53 -8.79 -0.64
C ARG A 163 -11.81 -8.08 0.51
N MET A 164 -10.69 -7.40 0.21
CA MET A 164 -9.93 -6.65 1.21
C MET A 164 -10.76 -5.50 1.80
N SER A 165 -11.57 -4.83 0.99
CA SER A 165 -12.47 -3.76 1.47
C SER A 165 -13.58 -4.30 2.38
N GLU A 166 -14.18 -5.44 2.04
CA GLU A 166 -15.19 -6.10 2.86
C GLU A 166 -14.59 -6.60 4.19
N GLU A 167 -13.40 -7.20 4.15
CA GLU A 167 -12.66 -7.63 5.35
C GLU A 167 -12.31 -6.44 6.26
N ALA A 168 -11.81 -5.34 5.68
CA ALA A 168 -11.49 -4.13 6.42
C ALA A 168 -12.73 -3.49 7.05
N GLU A 169 -13.86 -3.44 6.34
CA GLU A 169 -15.13 -2.97 6.89
C GLU A 169 -15.62 -3.85 8.04
N GLN A 170 -15.55 -5.17 7.89
CA GLN A 170 -15.93 -6.09 8.96
C GLN A 170 -15.05 -5.92 10.19
N TYR A 171 -13.74 -5.74 10.00
CA TYR A 171 -12.81 -5.49 11.11
C TYR A 171 -13.10 -4.16 11.81
N ARG A 172 -13.35 -3.09 11.03
CA ARG A 172 -13.73 -1.78 11.58
C ARG A 172 -15.03 -1.87 12.38
N ARG A 173 -16.07 -2.53 11.84
CA ARG A 173 -17.34 -2.74 12.55
C ARG A 173 -17.14 -3.51 13.85
N LYS A 174 -16.32 -4.57 13.86
CA LYS A 174 -15.99 -5.32 15.09
C LYS A 174 -15.34 -4.42 16.12
N LEU A 175 -14.31 -3.67 15.73
CA LEU A 175 -13.60 -2.76 16.64
C LEU A 175 -14.53 -1.66 17.18
N ASP A 176 -15.41 -1.11 16.34
CA ASP A 176 -16.40 -0.11 16.74
C ASP A 176 -17.38 -0.70 17.77
N THR A 177 -17.88 -1.92 17.54
CA THR A 177 -18.78 -2.59 18.49
C THR A 177 -18.09 -2.91 19.81
N GLU A 178 -16.84 -3.36 19.79
CA GLU A 178 -16.07 -3.62 21.00
C GLU A 178 -15.77 -2.33 21.77
N ALA A 179 -15.42 -1.25 21.07
CA ALA A 179 -15.19 0.05 21.68
C ALA A 179 -16.46 0.60 22.33
N GLU A 180 -17.62 0.44 21.69
CA GLU A 180 -18.91 0.83 22.26
C GLU A 180 -19.28 -0.01 23.49
N GLN A 181 -19.07 -1.32 23.44
CA GLN A 181 -19.26 -2.19 24.60
C GLN A 181 -18.36 -1.79 25.78
N ARG A 182 -17.08 -1.46 25.52
CA ARG A 182 -16.17 -0.97 26.56
C ARG A 182 -16.62 0.39 27.11
N ARG A 183 -17.05 1.33 26.26
CA ARG A 183 -17.58 2.64 26.70
C ARG A 183 -18.79 2.47 27.62
N THR A 184 -19.79 1.71 27.17
CA THR A 184 -21.01 1.45 27.95
C THR A 184 -20.73 0.73 29.27
N GLN A 185 -19.79 -0.23 29.30
CA GLN A 185 -19.38 -0.88 30.54
C GLN A 185 -18.70 0.10 31.50
N ILE A 186 -17.78 0.94 31.02
CA ILE A 186 -17.11 1.95 31.85
C ILE A 186 -18.13 2.96 32.39
N GLU A 187 -19.09 3.40 31.57
CA GLU A 187 -20.17 4.29 31.99
C GLU A 187 -21.02 3.67 33.09
N GLN A 188 -21.44 2.41 32.95
CA GLN A 188 -22.20 1.69 33.96
C GLN A 188 -21.43 1.53 35.27
N ASP A 189 -20.18 1.09 35.20
CA ASP A 189 -19.32 0.93 36.37
C ASP A 189 -19.09 2.26 37.08
N PHE A 190 -18.89 3.34 36.32
CA PHE A 190 -18.75 4.69 36.85
C PHE A 190 -20.04 5.18 37.50
N GLU A 191 -21.21 4.97 36.89
CA GLU A 191 -22.50 5.32 37.47
C GLU A 191 -22.75 4.59 38.79
N ILE A 192 -22.46 3.29 38.86
CA ILE A 192 -22.57 2.48 40.07
C ILE A 192 -21.62 3.01 41.16
N ALA A 193 -20.34 3.20 40.83
CA ALA A 193 -19.34 3.71 41.77
C ALA A 193 -19.71 5.11 42.29
N MET A 194 -20.18 5.99 41.42
CA MET A 194 -20.62 7.34 41.79
C MET A 194 -21.91 7.34 42.59
N ALA A 195 -22.85 6.44 42.31
CA ALA A 195 -24.06 6.27 43.11
C ALA A 195 -23.72 5.78 44.52
N ALA A 196 -22.86 4.77 44.65
CA ALA A 196 -22.37 4.28 45.94
C ALA A 196 -21.66 5.39 46.74
N ARG A 197 -20.74 6.13 46.10
CA ARG A 197 -20.04 7.25 46.75
C ARG A 197 -20.98 8.38 47.16
N ARG A 198 -22.01 8.69 46.36
CA ARG A 198 -23.05 9.67 46.72
C ARG A 198 -23.86 9.20 47.93
N GLU A 199 -24.24 7.92 47.97
CA GLU A 199 -24.98 7.35 49.09
C GLU A 199 -24.15 7.37 50.38
N GLU A 200 -22.88 6.96 50.33
CA GLU A 200 -21.96 7.04 51.46
C GLU A 200 -21.79 8.49 51.95
N ALA A 201 -21.58 9.44 51.04
CA ALA A 201 -21.48 10.85 51.40
C ALA A 201 -22.76 11.37 52.05
N MET A 202 -23.94 11.00 51.55
CA MET A 202 -25.23 11.34 52.16
C MET A 202 -25.40 10.71 53.55
N ARG A 203 -24.95 9.46 53.74
CA ARG A 203 -24.97 8.80 55.07
C ARG A 203 -24.08 9.54 56.07
N VAL A 204 -22.85 9.88 55.69
CA VAL A 204 -21.92 10.63 56.57
C VAL A 204 -22.48 12.01 56.92
N LEU A 205 -23.08 12.71 55.96
CA LEU A 205 -23.75 14.00 56.22
C LEU A 205 -24.94 13.82 57.18
N ALA A 206 -25.79 12.82 56.96
CA ALA A 206 -26.93 12.53 57.83
C ALA A 206 -26.49 12.16 59.26
N GLU A 207 -25.41 11.38 59.41
CA GLU A 207 -24.83 11.04 60.71
C GLU A 207 -24.26 12.28 61.41
N ARG A 208 -23.53 13.13 60.69
CA ARG A 208 -23.00 14.40 61.21
C ARG A 208 -24.13 15.35 61.63
N ASP A 209 -25.17 15.47 60.83
CA ASP A 209 -26.33 16.29 61.13
C ASP A 209 -27.07 15.77 62.36
N ARG A 210 -27.25 14.44 62.46
CA ARG A 210 -27.86 13.81 63.65
C ARG A 210 -27.01 14.06 64.89
N ALA A 211 -25.71 13.81 64.84
CA ALA A 211 -24.80 14.05 65.96
C ALA A 211 -24.80 15.53 66.38
N SER A 212 -24.79 16.46 65.42
CA SER A 212 -24.89 17.90 65.68
C SER A 212 -26.21 18.28 66.33
N ARG A 213 -27.34 17.69 65.91
CA ARG A 213 -28.66 17.93 66.52
C ARG A 213 -28.71 17.40 67.94
N GLU A 214 -28.23 16.18 68.18
CA GLU A 214 -28.16 15.59 69.52
C GLU A 214 -27.28 16.42 70.46
N GLU A 215 -26.12 16.90 70.00
CA GLU A 215 -25.28 17.79 70.81
C GLU A 215 -25.95 19.14 71.09
N ALA A 216 -26.63 19.73 70.10
CA ALA A 216 -27.37 20.97 70.29
C ALA A 216 -28.49 20.77 71.32
N GLU A 217 -29.25 19.68 71.23
CA GLU A 217 -30.29 19.32 72.21
C GLU A 217 -29.71 19.09 73.61
N ARG A 218 -28.56 18.40 73.73
CA ARG A 218 -27.84 18.24 75.01
C ARG A 218 -27.43 19.59 75.61
N ARG A 219 -26.85 20.49 74.81
CA ARG A 219 -26.47 21.84 75.28
C ARG A 219 -27.69 22.65 75.71
N VAL A 220 -28.78 22.59 74.96
CA VAL A 220 -30.04 23.29 75.30
C VAL A 220 -30.65 22.74 76.59
N THR A 221 -30.70 21.42 76.75
CA THR A 221 -31.24 20.79 77.96
C THR A 221 -30.37 21.05 79.20
N GLU A 222 -29.03 20.99 79.05
CA GLU A 222 -28.10 21.33 80.13
C GLU A 222 -28.19 22.81 80.53
N ALA A 223 -28.24 23.71 79.55
CA ALA A 223 -28.42 25.14 79.79
C ALA A 223 -29.77 25.45 80.43
N ALA A 224 -30.85 24.78 80.01
CA ALA A 224 -32.18 24.91 80.62
C ALA A 224 -32.18 24.43 82.07
N ALA A 225 -31.56 23.27 82.36
CA ALA A 225 -31.43 22.75 83.72
C ALA A 225 -30.56 23.66 84.60
N GLU A 226 -29.51 24.27 84.06
CA GLU A 226 -28.70 25.24 84.81
C GLU A 226 -29.44 26.56 85.05
N ALA A 227 -30.17 27.06 84.06
CA ALA A 227 -31.03 28.23 84.21
C ALA A 227 -32.10 27.98 85.28
N GLU A 228 -32.72 26.80 85.30
CA GLU A 228 -33.66 26.39 86.33
C GLU A 228 -33.00 26.33 87.71
N ARG A 229 -31.81 25.73 87.84
CA ARG A 229 -31.03 25.76 89.10
C ARG A 229 -30.73 27.19 89.57
N ARG A 230 -30.37 28.10 88.66
CA ARG A 230 -30.12 29.52 88.99
C ARG A 230 -31.41 30.21 89.44
N LEU A 231 -32.54 29.96 88.77
CA LEU A 231 -33.85 30.49 89.14
C LEU A 231 -34.29 29.99 90.52
N VAL A 232 -34.12 28.70 90.81
CA VAL A 232 -34.42 28.12 92.13
C VAL A 232 -33.57 28.78 93.21
N ARG A 233 -32.24 28.86 93.03
CA ARG A 233 -31.35 29.55 93.98
C ARG A 233 -31.70 31.02 94.17
N ALA A 234 -32.02 31.74 93.09
CA ALA A 234 -32.44 33.14 93.15
C ALA A 234 -33.76 33.29 93.92
N ASN A 235 -34.72 32.38 93.71
CA ASN A 235 -35.96 32.34 94.48
C ASN A 235 -35.69 32.06 95.96
N GLU A 236 -34.84 31.10 96.29
CA GLU A 236 -34.42 30.83 97.68
C GLU A 236 -33.76 32.06 98.32
N GLN A 237 -32.89 32.77 97.58
CA GLN A 237 -32.30 34.04 98.04
C GLN A 237 -33.35 35.14 98.25
N VAL A 238 -34.33 35.25 97.36
CA VAL A 238 -35.44 36.19 97.51
C VAL A 238 -36.32 35.84 98.71
N GLU A 239 -36.59 34.56 98.95
CA GLU A 239 -37.34 34.09 100.13
C GLU A 239 -36.57 34.35 101.42
N THR A 240 -35.28 34.03 101.49
CA THR A 240 -34.45 34.37 102.66
C THR A 240 -34.36 35.89 102.88
N MET A 241 -34.24 36.70 101.82
CA MET A 241 -34.32 38.16 101.91
C MET A 241 -35.71 38.63 102.40
N ARG A 242 -36.80 37.99 101.98
CA ARG A 242 -38.17 38.24 102.49
C ARG A 242 -38.28 37.89 103.96
N GLU A 243 -37.71 36.78 104.40
CA GLU A 243 -37.66 36.37 105.81
C GLU A 243 -36.84 37.34 106.65
N VAL A 244 -35.61 37.68 106.25
CA VAL A 244 -34.78 38.69 106.94
C VAL A 244 -35.51 40.02 107.03
N ARG A 245 -36.14 40.49 105.95
CA ARG A 245 -36.97 41.70 105.97
C ARG A 245 -38.16 41.56 106.92
N ARG A 246 -38.82 40.39 107.00
CA ARG A 246 -39.90 40.13 107.97
C ARG A 246 -39.37 40.23 109.40
N THR A 247 -38.23 39.61 109.69
CA THR A 247 -37.57 39.67 111.00
C THR A 247 -37.07 41.09 111.34
N VAL A 248 -36.51 41.82 110.38
CA VAL A 248 -36.14 43.23 110.57
C VAL A 248 -37.38 44.09 110.82
N ALA A 249 -38.47 43.88 110.06
CA ALA A 249 -39.72 44.58 110.31
C ALA A 249 -40.32 44.23 111.68
N GLU A 250 -40.17 42.99 112.15
CA GLU A 250 -40.54 42.58 113.52
C GLU A 250 -39.64 43.21 114.58
N LYS A 251 -38.32 43.26 114.36
CA LYS A 251 -37.37 43.92 115.26
C LYS A 251 -37.56 45.43 115.30
N VAL A 252 -37.89 46.08 114.17
CA VAL A 252 -38.25 47.50 114.11
C VAL A 252 -39.58 47.74 114.82
N ARG A 253 -40.59 46.88 114.64
CA ARG A 253 -41.84 46.95 115.43
C ARG A 253 -41.58 46.75 116.92
N SER A 254 -40.70 45.83 117.30
CA SER A 254 -40.31 45.58 118.69
C SER A 254 -39.50 46.75 119.27
N ALA A 255 -38.58 47.34 118.49
CA ALA A 255 -37.85 48.55 118.88
C ALA A 255 -38.76 49.78 118.96
N GLN A 256 -39.75 49.93 118.06
CA GLN A 256 -40.80 50.95 118.16
C GLN A 256 -41.70 50.71 119.37
N HIS A 257 -41.98 49.45 119.74
CA HIS A 257 -42.72 49.13 120.96
C HIS A 257 -41.91 49.48 122.21
N ILE A 258 -40.61 49.17 122.24
CA ILE A 258 -39.69 49.54 123.33
C ILE A 258 -39.49 51.06 123.41
N LEU A 259 -39.44 51.76 122.28
CA LEU A 259 -39.39 53.23 122.24
C LEU A 259 -40.71 53.86 122.67
N GLY A 260 -41.85 53.26 122.33
CA GLY A 260 -43.17 53.66 122.85
C GLY A 260 -43.34 53.37 124.34
N ASP A 261 -42.72 52.30 124.86
CA ASP A 261 -42.68 51.97 126.28
C ASP A 261 -41.67 52.84 127.07
N ALA A 262 -40.70 53.45 126.39
CA ALA A 262 -39.75 54.42 126.95
C ALA A 262 -40.20 55.89 126.80
N GLU A 263 -41.26 56.16 126.03
CA GLU A 263 -41.84 57.49 125.79
C GLU A 263 -42.43 58.17 127.06
N PRO A 264 -42.89 57.46 128.11
CA PRO A 264 -43.26 58.10 129.38
C PRO A 264 -42.07 58.41 130.30
N LEU A 265 -40.85 57.95 129.98
CA LEU A 265 -39.66 58.06 130.85
C LEU A 265 -38.60 59.05 130.37
N LEU A 266 -38.82 59.71 129.22
CA LEU A 266 -37.91 60.73 128.67
C LEU A 266 -38.58 62.10 128.43
N ALA A 267 -39.78 62.31 128.99
CA ALA A 267 -40.46 63.62 129.03
C ALA A 267 -40.10 64.46 130.28
N ALA A 268 -38.98 64.14 130.95
CA ALA A 268 -38.51 64.83 132.16
C ALA A 268 -36.98 65.00 132.19
N SER A 269 -36.42 65.66 131.16
CA SER A 269 -35.22 66.50 131.29
C SER A 269 -35.03 67.32 130.01
N VAL A 270 -35.38 68.61 130.10
CA VAL A 270 -34.64 69.81 129.61
C VAL A 270 -33.38 69.46 128.79
N GLY A 271 -33.14 69.95 127.57
CA GLY A 271 -33.49 71.23 126.94
C GLY A 271 -32.19 71.91 126.49
N GLY A 272 -32.09 72.24 125.19
CA GLY A 272 -30.96 72.98 124.57
C GLY A 272 -29.68 72.15 124.43
N THR A 273 -28.88 72.23 123.36
CA THR A 273 -28.59 73.36 122.48
C THR A 273 -28.22 72.90 121.06
N GLU A 274 -28.52 73.79 120.13
CA GLU A 274 -28.15 73.82 118.71
C GLU A 274 -26.63 73.72 118.50
N THR A 275 -26.22 72.97 117.48
CA THR A 275 -25.03 73.27 116.68
C THR A 275 -25.28 72.76 115.26
N GLU A 276 -25.54 73.73 114.38
CA GLU A 276 -25.47 73.62 112.94
C GLU A 276 -24.00 73.49 112.49
N ASP A 277 -23.72 72.52 111.62
CA ASP A 277 -22.72 72.65 110.55
C ASP A 277 -23.03 71.55 109.53
N ALA A 278 -23.81 71.95 108.54
CA ALA A 278 -24.13 71.15 107.37
C ALA A 278 -23.51 71.87 106.18
N ASP A 279 -22.59 71.22 105.48
CA ASP A 279 -22.28 71.59 104.12
C ASP A 279 -21.88 70.36 103.28
N VAL A 280 -22.65 70.20 102.19
CA VAL A 280 -22.18 69.91 100.84
C VAL A 280 -21.86 68.44 100.48
N TYR A 281 -22.81 67.77 99.80
CA TYR A 281 -22.78 67.60 98.33
C TYR A 281 -24.09 67.01 97.79
N VAL A 282 -24.66 67.70 96.79
CA VAL A 282 -25.83 67.34 95.99
C VAL A 282 -25.39 67.13 94.53
N ALA A 283 -26.13 66.26 93.83
CA ALA A 283 -26.36 66.20 92.37
C ALA A 283 -25.24 65.66 91.46
N VAL A 284 -25.48 65.11 90.25
CA VAL A 284 -26.55 64.37 89.56
C VAL A 284 -25.98 64.15 88.14
N ASN A 285 -26.19 62.95 87.56
CA ASN A 285 -26.17 62.55 86.13
C ASN A 285 -25.08 63.01 85.13
N GLY A 286 -24.65 62.07 84.28
CA GLY A 286 -24.08 62.40 82.96
C GLY A 286 -23.34 61.24 82.29
N GLN A 287 -23.79 60.85 81.10
CA GLN A 287 -23.34 59.71 80.28
C GLN A 287 -22.01 59.94 79.53
N ASN A 288 -21.49 58.80 79.04
CA ASN A 288 -20.64 58.57 77.84
C ASN A 288 -19.10 58.60 77.98
N GLY A 289 -18.50 57.48 77.57
CA GLY A 289 -17.52 57.48 76.48
C GLY A 289 -16.06 57.16 76.79
N HIS A 290 -15.71 55.88 76.56
CA HIS A 290 -14.56 55.41 75.74
C HIS A 290 -13.11 55.44 76.28
N LEU A 291 -12.36 54.44 75.78
CA LEU A 291 -10.87 54.26 75.72
C LEU A 291 -10.15 53.74 76.98
N MET A 292 -9.05 52.98 76.95
CA MET A 292 -8.31 52.08 76.02
C MET A 292 -7.08 51.57 76.85
N THR A 293 -6.23 50.76 76.20
CA THR A 293 -4.77 50.49 76.45
C THR A 293 -4.43 49.19 77.20
N GLY A 294 -3.36 48.44 76.87
CA GLY A 294 -2.22 48.68 75.95
C GLY A 294 -1.92 47.45 75.09
N GLU A 295 -1.51 47.63 73.84
CA GLU A 295 -0.10 47.76 73.37
C GLU A 295 0.66 46.42 73.33
N HIS A 296 0.96 45.95 72.10
CA HIS A 296 2.33 45.94 71.55
C HIS A 296 2.27 45.64 70.04
N GLY A 297 3.05 46.40 69.28
CA GLY A 297 3.03 46.41 67.82
C GLY A 297 3.90 45.34 67.18
N GLN A 298 3.70 45.16 65.88
CA GLN A 298 4.78 45.02 64.91
C GLN A 298 4.23 45.12 63.48
N THR A 299 4.97 45.90 62.70
CA THR A 299 4.84 46.23 61.29
C THR A 299 4.71 45.00 60.39
N LEU A 300 3.75 44.98 59.46
CA LEU A 300 3.81 44.09 58.30
C LEU A 300 3.33 44.79 57.03
N VAL A 301 4.23 44.71 56.05
CA VAL A 301 4.25 45.30 54.73
C VAL A 301 3.17 44.69 53.84
N VAL A 302 2.43 45.52 53.11
CA VAL A 302 1.58 45.10 52.00
C VAL A 302 2.38 45.17 50.70
N PRO A 303 2.35 44.12 49.87
CA PRO A 303 2.43 44.32 48.44
C PRO A 303 1.24 43.73 47.67
N ARG A 304 1.06 44.35 46.51
CA ARG A 304 0.01 44.23 45.52
C ARG A 304 -0.03 42.88 44.80
N GLN A 305 -1.22 42.63 44.24
CA GLN A 305 -1.50 42.03 42.93
C GLN A 305 -0.98 40.60 42.66
N ARG A 306 -1.92 39.66 42.56
CA ARG A 306 -1.72 38.40 41.86
C ARG A 306 -2.19 38.58 40.42
N GLU A 307 -1.23 38.44 39.51
CA GLU A 307 -1.43 38.31 38.08
C GLU A 307 -2.27 37.07 37.77
N SER A 308 -3.16 37.23 36.80
CA SER A 308 -3.81 36.18 36.02
C SER A 308 -2.78 35.52 35.12
N ASN A 309 -2.57 34.21 35.27
CA ASN A 309 -1.93 33.37 34.27
C ASN A 309 -3.04 32.66 33.48
N PRO A 310 -3.17 32.85 32.15
CA PRO A 310 -3.77 31.87 31.28
C PRO A 310 -2.69 30.89 30.83
N ASP A 311 -2.86 29.60 31.14
CA ASP A 311 -2.14 28.53 30.45
C ASP A 311 -2.56 28.57 28.97
N SER A 312 -1.62 28.96 28.11
CA SER A 312 -1.72 28.78 26.67
C SER A 312 -1.38 27.34 26.31
N ASP A 313 -2.41 26.68 25.83
CA ASP A 313 -2.46 25.35 25.22
C ASP A 313 -1.64 25.36 23.91
N GLU A 314 -0.34 25.07 23.97
CA GLU A 314 0.46 24.72 22.78
C GLU A 314 0.31 23.21 22.51
N SER A 315 -0.74 22.88 21.75
CA SER A 315 -0.85 21.60 21.06
C SER A 315 -0.20 21.73 19.68
N GLU A 316 1.09 21.39 19.60
CA GLU A 316 1.76 21.10 18.34
C GLU A 316 1.10 19.87 17.70
N ARG A 317 0.16 20.11 16.77
CA ARG A 317 -0.28 19.15 15.77
C ARG A 317 0.64 19.26 14.56
N GLU A 318 1.69 18.45 14.54
CA GLU A 318 2.49 18.19 13.35
C GLU A 318 1.87 17.02 12.57
N VAL A 319 0.91 17.30 11.68
CA VAL A 319 0.52 16.39 10.59
C VAL A 319 0.07 17.21 9.38
N ALA A 320 0.95 17.38 8.40
CA ALA A 320 0.58 17.50 6.99
C ALA A 320 1.83 17.33 6.12
N THR A 321 2.01 16.14 5.55
CA THR A 321 1.95 15.91 4.08
C THR A 321 3.17 16.40 3.30
N GLU A 322 4.02 15.46 2.92
CA GLU A 322 4.66 15.51 1.61
C GLU A 322 4.83 14.08 1.10
N GLY A 323 4.02 13.75 0.10
CA GLY A 323 4.27 12.63 -0.81
C GLY A 323 4.91 13.19 -2.07
N VAL A 324 5.99 12.53 -2.51
CA VAL A 324 6.33 12.25 -3.91
C VAL A 324 7.00 10.89 -3.94
#